data_AF-A0A7X6HFW5-F1
#
_entry.id   AF-A0A7X6HFW5-F1
#
_cell.length_a   1.000
_cell.length_b   1.000
_cell.length_c   1.000
_cell.angle_alpha   90.00
_cell.angle_beta   90.00
_cell.angle_gamma   90.00
#
_symmetry.space_group_name_H-M   'P 1'
#
loop_
_entity.id
_entity.type
_entity.pdbx_description
1 polymer ?
#
loop_
_entity_poly.entity_id
_entity_poly.type
_entity_poly.pdbx_seq_one_letter_code
_entity_poly.pdbx_strand_id
1 'polypeptide(L)'
;MADDISFSMTATPRPGGEQTFRDDIMQLAAGPVGGASFTVEELTDASATLAGTIPAELATSDGELASYLRDEIESQEGISLDVEVTIKGDVEAG
;
A
#
# COMPACT_ATOMS: atom_id res chain seq x y z
N MET A 1 10.85 -18.80 10.07
CA MET A 1 10.99 -17.38 9.72
C MET A 1 9.71 -17.06 8.97
N ALA A 2 8.96 -16.03 9.35
CA ALA A 2 7.80 -15.66 8.56
C ALA A 2 8.35 -15.16 7.21
N ASP A 3 7.89 -15.75 6.11
CA ASP A 3 8.16 -15.22 4.79
C ASP A 3 7.32 -13.94 4.68
N ASP A 4 7.98 -12.80 4.47
CA ASP A 4 7.31 -11.53 4.21
C ASP A 4 7.25 -11.31 2.71
N ILE A 5 6.06 -11.00 2.20
CA ILE A 5 5.86 -10.65 0.81
C ILE A 5 6.17 -9.17 0.64
N SER A 6 7.13 -8.89 -0.23
CA SER A 6 7.43 -7.52 -0.66
C SER A 6 6.49 -7.12 -1.80
N PHE A 7 5.94 -5.91 -1.72
CA PHE A 7 5.06 -5.36 -2.75
C PHE A 7 5.36 -3.89 -3.00
N SER A 8 4.94 -3.41 -4.17
CA SER A 8 4.89 -2.00 -4.52
C SER A 8 3.44 -1.55 -4.49
N MET A 9 3.19 -0.38 -3.95
CA MET A 9 1.89 0.28 -3.98
C MET A 9 2.03 1.67 -4.58
N THR A 10 1.27 1.96 -5.62
CA THR A 10 1.15 3.30 -6.17
C THR A 10 -0.14 3.91 -5.65
N ALA A 11 -0.03 5.01 -4.93
CA ALA A 11 -1.16 5.78 -4.43
C ALA A 11 -1.32 7.07 -5.24
N THR A 12 -2.56 7.38 -5.62
CA THR A 12 -2.91 8.62 -6.31
C THR A 12 -4.04 9.34 -5.58
N PRO A 13 -4.02 10.67 -5.53
CA PRO A 13 -5.09 11.43 -4.89
C PRO A 13 -6.39 11.29 -5.69
N ARG A 14 -7.50 11.06 -4.99
CA ARG A 14 -8.82 11.21 -5.61
C ARG A 14 -9.07 12.69 -5.97
N PRO A 15 -9.89 12.97 -7.00
CA PRO A 15 -10.20 14.34 -7.39
C PRO A 15 -10.75 15.16 -6.21
N GLY A 16 -10.09 16.26 -5.85
CA GLY A 16 -10.42 17.09 -4.70
C GLY A 16 -9.63 16.78 -3.41
N GLY A 17 -8.81 15.72 -3.41
CA GLY A 17 -7.96 15.30 -2.28
C GLY A 17 -6.49 15.72 -2.38
N GLU A 18 -6.10 16.50 -3.41
CA GLU A 18 -4.68 16.85 -3.66
C GLU A 18 -4.00 17.57 -2.46
N GLN A 19 -4.77 18.33 -1.69
CA GLN A 19 -4.25 19.07 -0.53
C GLN A 19 -3.98 18.18 0.69
N THR A 20 -4.72 17.07 0.83
CA THR A 20 -4.55 16.11 1.93
C THR A 20 -3.68 14.94 1.53
N PHE A 21 -3.46 14.73 0.24
CA PHE A 21 -2.68 13.62 -0.32
C PHE A 21 -1.39 13.35 0.42
N ARG A 22 -0.57 14.40 0.62
CA ARG A 22 0.72 14.25 1.29
C ARG A 22 0.57 13.80 2.74
N ASP A 23 -0.45 14.28 3.43
CA ASP A 23 -0.76 13.90 4.81
C ASP A 23 -1.24 12.45 4.87
N ASP A 24 -2.12 12.06 3.93
CA ASP A 24 -2.63 10.69 3.79
C ASP A 24 -1.49 9.69 3.56
N ILE A 25 -0.53 10.00 2.68
CA ILE A 25 0.65 9.16 2.44
C ILE A 25 1.55 9.08 3.67
N MET A 26 1.75 10.21 4.37
CA MET A 26 2.56 10.24 5.59
C MET A 26 1.89 9.42 6.70
N GLN A 27 0.56 9.44 6.81
CA GLN A 27 -0.21 8.64 7.74
C GLN A 27 -0.07 7.14 7.44
N LEU A 28 -0.16 6.74 6.16
CA LEU A 28 0.09 5.37 5.73
C LEU A 28 1.51 4.89 6.06
N ALA A 29 2.51 5.76 5.93
CA ALA A 29 3.90 5.44 6.25
C ALA A 29 4.22 5.51 7.75
N ALA A 30 3.37 6.16 8.56
CA ALA A 30 3.60 6.35 9.99
C ALA A 30 3.28 5.09 10.82
N GLY A 31 2.46 4.17 10.30
CA GLY A 31 2.04 2.99 11.04
C GLY A 31 1.61 1.83 10.14
N PRO A 32 1.54 0.61 10.70
CA PRO A 32 1.11 -0.55 9.94
C PRO A 32 -0.39 -0.49 9.63
N VAL A 33 -0.77 -0.79 8.39
CA VAL A 33 -2.17 -0.89 7.93
C VAL A 33 -2.45 -2.33 7.55
N GLY A 34 -3.44 -2.98 8.16
CA GLY A 34 -3.70 -4.42 7.94
C GLY A 34 -2.51 -5.33 8.25
N GLY A 35 -1.60 -4.91 9.14
CA GLY A 35 -0.35 -5.64 9.40
C GLY A 35 0.73 -5.49 8.32
N ALA A 36 0.47 -4.72 7.26
CA ALA A 36 1.48 -4.33 6.29
C ALA A 36 2.23 -3.08 6.74
N SER A 37 3.54 -3.06 6.53
CA SER A 37 4.38 -1.87 6.73
C SER A 37 4.63 -1.18 5.40
N PHE A 38 4.61 0.15 5.39
CA PHE A 38 4.82 0.95 4.19
C PHE A 38 6.02 1.88 4.35
N THR A 39 6.80 2.01 3.29
CA THR A 39 7.92 2.92 3.17
C THR A 39 7.75 3.73 1.89
N VAL A 40 7.73 5.05 2.02
CA VAL A 40 7.62 5.95 0.85
C VAL A 40 8.93 5.89 0.07
N GLU A 41 8.88 5.37 -1.16
CA GLU A 41 10.01 5.40 -2.09
C GLU A 41 10.04 6.73 -2.86
N GLU A 42 8.88 7.17 -3.33
CA GLU A 42 8.72 8.41 -4.09
C GLU A 42 7.40 9.09 -3.74
N LEU A 43 7.41 10.41 -3.64
CA LEU A 43 6.22 11.22 -3.36
C LEU A 43 6.25 12.48 -4.20
N THR A 44 5.25 12.62 -5.06
CA THR A 44 5.03 13.78 -5.91
C THR A 44 3.66 14.39 -5.62
N ASP A 45 3.33 15.53 -6.22
CA ASP A 45 2.00 16.15 -6.09
C ASP A 45 0.89 15.35 -6.80
N ALA A 46 1.23 14.45 -7.72
CA ALA A 46 0.26 13.68 -8.52
C ALA A 46 0.17 12.20 -8.13
N SER A 47 1.22 11.63 -7.54
CA SER A 47 1.28 10.23 -7.16
C SER A 47 2.38 9.97 -6.13
N ALA A 48 2.26 8.85 -5.42
CA ALA A 48 3.22 8.36 -4.47
C ALA A 48 3.47 6.88 -4.72
N THR A 49 4.73 6.48 -4.67
CA THR A 49 5.16 5.08 -4.74
C THR A 49 5.63 4.66 -3.36
N LEU A 50 5.02 3.62 -2.82
CA LEU A 50 5.38 3.02 -1.55
C LEU A 50 5.86 1.59 -1.77
N ALA A 51 6.94 1.22 -1.10
CA ALA A 51 7.31 -0.17 -0.91
C ALA A 51 6.63 -0.66 0.37
N GLY A 52 6.02 -1.84 0.32
CA GLY A 52 5.44 -2.45 1.50
C GLY A 52 5.88 -3.88 1.71
N THR A 53 5.78 -4.31 2.96
CA THR A 53 5.97 -5.71 3.37
C THR A 53 4.80 -6.16 4.21
N ILE A 54 4.32 -7.37 3.94
CA ILE A 54 3.22 -8.00 4.68
C ILE A 54 3.59 -9.46 4.95
N PRO A 55 3.22 -10.05 6.09
CA PRO A 55 3.47 -11.46 6.32
C PRO A 55 2.68 -12.31 5.31
N ALA A 56 3.33 -13.33 4.73
CA ALA A 56 2.75 -14.21 3.70
C ALA A 56 1.50 -14.98 4.17
N GLU A 57 1.23 -15.02 5.48
CA GLU A 57 0.01 -15.61 6.04
C GLU A 57 -1.26 -14.79 5.73
N LEU A 58 -1.12 -13.50 5.41
CA LEU A 58 -2.25 -12.59 5.17
C LEU A 58 -2.64 -12.47 3.69
N ALA A 59 -1.74 -12.76 2.76
CA ALA A 59 -2.03 -12.68 1.33
C ALA A 59 -1.18 -13.66 0.51
N THR A 60 -1.81 -14.36 -0.43
CA THR A 60 -1.15 -15.36 -1.30
C THR A 60 -1.10 -14.96 -2.78
N SER A 61 -1.73 -13.86 -3.18
CA SER A 61 -1.78 -13.39 -4.57
C SER A 61 -1.94 -11.88 -4.65
N ASP A 62 -1.53 -11.29 -5.77
CA ASP A 62 -1.56 -9.85 -6.03
C ASP A 62 -2.97 -9.28 -5.91
N GLY A 63 -3.98 -9.91 -6.51
CA GLY A 63 -5.37 -9.47 -6.42
C GLY A 63 -5.97 -9.53 -5.01
N GLU A 64 -5.59 -10.54 -4.22
CA GLU A 64 -6.03 -10.66 -2.82
C GLU A 64 -5.39 -9.58 -1.95
N LEU A 65 -4.08 -9.37 -2.11
CA LEU A 65 -3.34 -8.33 -1.39
C LEU A 65 -3.87 -6.93 -1.75
N ALA A 66 -4.07 -6.66 -3.03
CA ALA A 66 -4.60 -5.38 -3.51
C ALA A 66 -5.98 -5.11 -2.93
N SER A 67 -6.87 -6.12 -2.94
CA SER A 67 -8.22 -5.97 -2.39
C SER A 67 -8.20 -5.79 -0.87
N TYR A 68 -7.36 -6.55 -0.15
CA TYR A 68 -7.22 -6.45 1.29
C TYR A 68 -6.68 -5.09 1.74
N LEU A 69 -5.58 -4.64 1.15
CA LEU A 69 -4.98 -3.34 1.48
C LEU A 69 -5.91 -2.19 1.11
N ARG A 70 -6.61 -2.29 -0.02
CA ARG A 70 -7.61 -1.30 -0.41
C ARG A 70 -8.73 -1.20 0.62
N ASP A 71 -9.28 -2.32 1.08
CA ASP A 71 -10.34 -2.33 2.11
C ASP A 71 -9.84 -1.71 3.44
N GLU A 72 -8.65 -2.09 3.89
CA GLU A 72 -8.04 -1.53 5.11
C GLU A 72 -7.76 -0.03 5.00
N ILE A 73 -7.30 0.44 3.84
CA ILE A 73 -7.06 1.87 3.57
C ILE A 73 -8.38 2.63 3.47
N GLU A 74 -9.39 2.08 2.78
CA GLU A 74 -10.73 2.69 2.68
C GLU A 74 -11.47 2.67 4.05
N SER A 75 -11.11 1.74 4.95
CA SER A 75 -11.60 1.71 6.33
C SER A 75 -10.93 2.76 7.23
N GLN A 76 -9.83 3.38 6.82
CA GLN A 76 -9.22 4.48 7.57
C GLN A 76 -10.00 5.77 7.34
N GLU A 77 -10.54 6.33 8.42
CA GLU A 77 -11.24 7.60 8.35
C GLU A 77 -10.29 8.71 7.85
N GLY A 78 -10.70 9.37 6.76
CA GLY A 78 -9.98 10.51 6.20
C GLY A 78 -9.08 10.19 5.00
N ILE A 79 -8.75 8.93 4.75
CA ILE A 79 -7.88 8.56 3.63
C ILE A 79 -8.73 8.37 2.36
N SER A 80 -8.57 9.26 1.38
CA SER A 80 -9.27 9.21 0.08
C SER A 80 -8.28 9.05 -1.06
N LEU A 81 -7.67 7.87 -1.12
CA LEU A 81 -6.66 7.52 -2.12
C LEU A 81 -7.19 6.47 -3.09
N ASP A 82 -6.71 6.51 -4.32
CA ASP A 82 -6.79 5.38 -5.24
C ASP A 82 -5.44 4.67 -5.23
N VAL A 83 -5.45 3.37 -4.92
CA VAL A 83 -4.24 2.58 -4.71
C VAL A 83 -4.19 1.41 -5.67
N GLU A 84 -3.02 1.22 -6.27
CA GLU A 84 -2.71 0.07 -7.12
C GLU A 84 -1.55 -0.69 -6.48
N VAL A 85 -1.77 -1.98 -6.20
CA VAL A 85 -0.79 -2.84 -5.53
C VAL A 85 -0.27 -3.88 -6.50
N THR A 86 1.04 -4.09 -6.50
CA THR A 86 1.72 -5.12 -7.30
C THR A 86 2.73 -5.82 -6.41
N ILE A 87 2.58 -7.13 -6.24
CA ILE A 87 3.57 -7.93 -5.51
C ILE A 87 4.89 -7.89 -6.28
N LYS A 88 5.97 -7.50 -5.61
CA LYS A 88 7.33 -7.62 -6.14
C LYS A 88 7.73 -9.08 -5.95
N GLY A 89 7.20 -9.93 -6.82
CA GLY A 89 7.38 -11.36 -6.72
C GLY A 89 8.84 -11.73 -6.93
N ASP A 90 9.47 -12.26 -5.89
CA ASP A 90 10.27 -13.46 -6.07
C ASP A 90 9.27 -14.60 -6.31
N VAL A 91 8.79 -14.71 -7.54
CA VAL A 91 8.20 -15.96 -8.00
C VAL A 91 9.37 -16.89 -8.30
N GLU A 92 10.01 -17.45 -7.27
CA GLU A 92 10.70 -18.72 -7.43
C GLU A 92 9.62 -19.78 -7.72
N ALA A 93 9.23 -19.85 -8.99
CA ALA A 93 8.64 -21.02 -9.59
C ALA A 93 9.70 -22.13 -9.56
N GLY A 94 9.82 -22.81 -8.41
CA GLY A 94 10.56 -24.06 -8.24
C GLY A 94 9.72 -25.28 -8.62
#